data_AF-A0A5B8KBF9-F1
#
_entry.id   AF-A0A5B8KBF9-F1
#
_cell.length_a   1.000
_cell.length_b   1.000
_cell.length_c   1.000
_cell.angle_alpha   90.00
_cell.angle_beta   90.00
_cell.angle_gamma   90.00
#
_symmetry.space_group_name_H-M   'P 1'
#
loop_
_entity.id
_entity.type
_entity.pdbx_description
1 polymer ?
#
loop_
_entity_poly.entity_id
_entity_poly.type
_entity_poly.pdbx_seq_one_letter_code
_entity_poly.pdbx_strand_id
1 'polypeptide(L)'
;MSVEQRIDNLVNQPGVYIWKDYSGNVLYVGKAKRLKHRMKQYFEGRLNSYKTNTLVENIEDFEVFLTKTEQEALILEKNLIEKYHPPFNILLIDDKRYPYLKIWVENKLKFKLERNLLKLKDDSVFYFGPFPSGLNASNLVKIMEREFLYENGLPIKNKNINYWSEKFTEAKTVLNLKNSRFVNELTSKMHEAAQIWNFELANDYKSAITTLKKMRDSQIVELETQKNIDVFAFKVTDNKIYITVLFYRYGILLNKEFDVIEIITSINSDLQNYFEQFYNNHETCDSAIFNSKDEELINDLMLFFNIKFPKKGILKEIQDLCEAQNEINIKDNVLKVDNSRETKHLQAFFELKKILELPKIQNLIVFDNSTLQNFEPVGAVVYFNGIQSVKSNYKKFNHSNYLTKNDRKADIQYMYLTVKRYFAQNSFNPESDLIVIDGAEEQLYEAKRALKELNIEKFNIISLVKNSKHETKAIINSDYIHVNKFSSNLLNFLRYVQFEVDRFAKTHFRKRHLTSTLEGRISKIKGVGPAIEKRLLEHFGTYSNIYNAPLEELCKIVPQKLAISIQKIKDEN
;
A
#
# COMPACT_ATOMS: atom_id res chain seq x y z
N MET A 1 -2.68 1.59 16.33
CA MET A 1 -2.34 0.20 15.97
C MET A 1 -1.12 0.12 15.09
N SER A 2 -0.15 -0.67 15.54
CA SER A 2 1.00 -1.14 14.76
C SER A 2 0.56 -2.24 13.78
N VAL A 3 1.41 -2.55 12.80
CA VAL A 3 1.23 -3.70 11.88
C VAL A 3 1.03 -5.00 12.65
N GLU A 4 1.79 -5.21 13.72
CA GLU A 4 1.72 -6.41 14.57
C GLU A 4 0.33 -6.61 15.19
N GLN A 5 -0.27 -5.53 15.72
CA GLN A 5 -1.60 -5.57 16.31
C GLN A 5 -2.69 -5.86 15.27
N ARG A 6 -2.50 -5.45 14.00
CA ARG A 6 -3.42 -5.76 12.90
C ARG A 6 -3.33 -7.22 12.48
N ILE A 7 -2.14 -7.82 12.49
CA ILE A 7 -1.93 -9.26 12.21
C ILE A 7 -2.72 -10.14 13.20
N ASP A 8 -2.92 -9.67 14.43
CA ASP A 8 -3.68 -10.40 15.42
C ASP A 8 -5.15 -10.64 15.07
N ASN A 9 -5.69 -9.83 14.16
CA ASN A 9 -7.08 -9.96 13.69
C ASN A 9 -7.22 -10.89 12.46
N LEU A 10 -6.10 -11.45 11.96
CA LEU A 10 -6.11 -12.38 10.85
C LEU A 10 -6.57 -13.80 11.27
N VAL A 11 -7.19 -14.50 10.33
CA VAL A 11 -7.57 -15.92 10.50
C VAL A 11 -6.39 -16.86 10.25
N ASN A 12 -6.42 -18.03 10.89
CA ASN A 12 -5.45 -19.11 10.67
C ASN A 12 -5.87 -19.99 9.47
N GLN A 13 -5.78 -19.43 8.26
CA GLN A 13 -6.05 -20.14 7.00
C GLN A 13 -4.83 -20.10 6.06
N PRO A 14 -4.78 -20.99 5.06
CA PRO A 14 -3.76 -20.93 4.03
C PRO A 14 -3.96 -19.72 3.12
N GLY A 15 -2.85 -19.14 2.67
CA GLY A 15 -2.90 -17.97 1.80
C GLY A 15 -1.55 -17.35 1.52
N VAL A 16 -1.59 -16.22 0.83
CA VAL A 16 -0.44 -15.39 0.49
C VAL A 16 -0.52 -14.08 1.27
N TYR A 17 0.61 -13.61 1.77
CA TYR A 17 0.75 -12.30 2.39
C TYR A 17 1.76 -11.46 1.62
N ILE A 18 1.52 -10.16 1.62
CA ILE A 18 2.37 -9.15 1.01
C ILE A 18 2.78 -8.16 2.10
N TRP A 19 4.07 -7.86 2.20
CA TRP A 19 4.59 -6.76 3.01
C TRP A 19 4.76 -5.51 2.15
N LYS A 20 4.39 -4.35 2.69
CA LYS A 20 4.46 -3.05 2.00
C LYS A 20 5.17 -1.99 2.84
N ASP A 21 5.81 -1.04 2.18
CA ASP A 21 6.42 0.15 2.81
C ASP A 21 5.39 1.27 3.05
N TYR A 22 5.85 2.39 3.61
CA TYR A 22 5.01 3.57 3.89
C TYR A 22 4.39 4.20 2.64
N SER A 23 4.97 3.97 1.46
CA SER A 23 4.47 4.47 0.17
C SER A 23 3.52 3.47 -0.50
N GLY A 24 3.31 2.29 0.11
CA GLY A 24 2.49 1.22 -0.43
C GLY A 24 3.23 0.31 -1.43
N ASN A 25 4.55 0.48 -1.62
CA ASN A 25 5.31 -0.38 -2.51
C ASN A 25 5.45 -1.78 -1.90
N VAL A 26 5.34 -2.81 -2.74
CA VAL A 26 5.45 -4.21 -2.32
C VAL A 26 6.92 -4.56 -2.06
N LEU A 27 7.23 -4.85 -0.80
CA LEU A 27 8.57 -5.24 -0.35
C LEU A 27 8.83 -6.73 -0.51
N TYR A 28 7.84 -7.55 -0.13
CA TYR A 28 7.96 -9.00 -0.12
C TYR A 28 6.59 -9.67 -0.29
N VAL A 29 6.56 -10.82 -0.94
CA VAL A 29 5.40 -11.71 -1.08
C VAL A 29 5.79 -13.09 -0.54
N GLY A 30 4.93 -13.67 0.30
CA GLY A 30 5.15 -15.02 0.83
C GLY A 30 3.87 -15.81 1.03
N LYS A 31 3.95 -17.14 0.93
CA LYS A 31 2.85 -18.05 1.27
C LYS A 31 2.92 -18.61 2.69
N ALA A 32 1.77 -19.01 3.23
CA ALA A 32 1.65 -19.65 4.52
C ALA A 32 0.53 -20.71 4.53
N LYS A 33 0.73 -21.80 5.28
CA LYS A 33 -0.35 -22.73 5.65
C LYS A 33 -1.30 -22.11 6.68
N ARG A 34 -0.77 -21.21 7.51
CA ARG A 34 -1.46 -20.47 8.57
C ARG A 34 -0.95 -19.03 8.57
N LEU A 35 -1.69 -18.12 7.92
CA LEU A 35 -1.28 -16.73 7.70
C LEU A 35 -0.90 -16.01 8.99
N LYS A 36 -1.81 -15.92 9.97
CA LYS A 36 -1.56 -15.23 11.24
C LYS A 36 -0.28 -15.72 11.93
N HIS A 37 -0.13 -17.03 12.11
CA HIS A 37 1.06 -17.60 12.74
C HIS A 37 2.34 -17.28 11.95
N ARG A 38 2.33 -17.43 10.62
CA ARG A 38 3.51 -17.19 9.79
C ARG A 38 3.93 -15.72 9.79
N MET A 39 2.97 -14.80 9.73
CA MET A 39 3.25 -13.37 9.71
C MET A 39 3.76 -12.86 11.06
N LYS A 40 3.24 -13.38 12.19
CA LYS A 40 3.75 -13.06 13.53
C LYS A 40 5.23 -13.41 13.72
N GLN A 41 5.70 -14.50 13.13
CA GLN A 41 7.10 -14.94 13.26
C GLN A 41 8.12 -13.88 12.80
N TYR A 42 7.74 -12.93 11.94
CA TYR A 42 8.62 -11.83 11.53
C TYR A 42 8.93 -10.87 12.69
N PHE A 43 8.02 -10.72 13.65
CA PHE A 43 8.13 -9.78 14.77
C PHE A 43 8.58 -10.45 16.08
N GLU A 44 8.56 -11.78 16.16
CA GLU A 44 8.98 -12.55 17.35
C GLU A 44 10.49 -12.76 17.48
N GLY A 45 11.31 -12.21 16.57
CA GLY A 45 12.78 -12.27 16.63
C GLY A 45 13.41 -13.66 16.42
N ARG A 46 12.62 -14.68 16.05
CA ARG A 46 13.07 -16.08 15.90
C ARG A 46 13.59 -16.45 14.50
N LEU A 47 13.58 -15.52 13.54
CA LEU A 47 14.04 -15.77 12.17
C LEU A 47 15.49 -15.30 11.97
N ASN A 48 16.43 -16.23 12.11
CA ASN A 48 17.89 -16.04 11.97
C ASN A 48 18.34 -15.72 10.52
N SER A 49 17.94 -14.57 9.97
CA SER A 49 18.59 -14.04 8.76
C SER A 49 18.71 -12.52 8.85
N TYR A 50 19.89 -11.97 8.56
CA TYR A 50 20.13 -10.52 8.53
C TYR A 50 19.15 -9.79 7.58
N LYS A 51 18.68 -10.48 6.53
CA LYS A 51 17.72 -9.98 5.54
C LYS A 51 16.32 -9.78 6.12
N THR A 52 15.95 -10.53 7.16
CA THR A 52 14.64 -10.42 7.82
C THR A 52 14.53 -9.12 8.61
N ASN A 53 15.61 -8.68 9.25
CA ASN A 53 15.60 -7.45 10.06
C ASN A 53 15.43 -6.21 9.17
N THR A 54 16.19 -6.09 8.08
CA THR A 54 16.03 -4.97 7.13
C THR A 54 14.66 -4.96 6.45
N LEU A 55 14.11 -6.14 6.14
CA LEU A 55 12.72 -6.21 5.67
C LEU A 55 11.77 -5.66 6.73
N VAL A 56 11.85 -6.17 7.96
CA VAL A 56 10.95 -5.81 9.07
C VAL A 56 11.01 -4.33 9.44
N GLU A 57 12.20 -3.71 9.39
CA GLU A 57 12.38 -2.27 9.60
C GLU A 57 11.63 -1.40 8.59
N ASN A 58 11.39 -1.92 7.39
CA ASN A 58 10.68 -1.20 6.32
C ASN A 58 9.19 -1.57 6.23
N ILE A 59 8.69 -2.54 7.02
CA ILE A 59 7.28 -2.95 6.99
C ILE A 59 6.41 -1.87 7.66
N GLU A 60 5.51 -1.30 6.88
CA GLU A 60 4.53 -0.30 7.36
C GLU A 60 3.09 -0.74 7.09
N ASP A 61 2.89 -1.61 6.10
CA ASP A 61 1.57 -2.19 5.81
C ASP A 61 1.69 -3.63 5.30
N PHE A 62 0.54 -4.30 5.20
CA PHE A 62 0.44 -5.61 4.59
C PHE A 62 -0.87 -5.80 3.87
N GLU A 63 -0.90 -6.83 3.03
CA GLU A 63 -2.11 -7.36 2.41
C GLU A 63 -2.11 -8.89 2.48
N VAL A 64 -3.29 -9.50 2.55
CA VAL A 64 -3.44 -10.96 2.55
C VAL A 64 -4.44 -11.42 1.50
N PHE A 65 -4.18 -12.61 0.96
CA PHE A 65 -5.02 -13.34 0.02
C PHE A 65 -5.30 -14.71 0.61
N LEU A 66 -6.55 -14.96 0.98
CA LEU A 66 -7.00 -16.28 1.39
C LEU A 66 -7.04 -17.21 0.17
N THR A 67 -6.68 -18.46 0.39
CA THR A 67 -6.74 -19.52 -0.62
C THR A 67 -7.36 -20.75 0.02
N LYS A 68 -7.97 -21.63 -0.79
CA LYS A 68 -8.53 -22.88 -0.29
C LYS A 68 -7.42 -23.87 0.08
N THR A 69 -6.31 -23.85 -0.67
CA THR A 69 -5.24 -24.85 -0.53
C THR A 69 -3.84 -24.22 -0.58
N GLU A 70 -2.86 -24.94 -0.04
CA GLU A 70 -1.44 -24.54 -0.12
C GLU A 70 -0.91 -24.46 -1.56
N GLN A 71 -1.45 -25.27 -2.47
CA GLN A 71 -1.05 -25.25 -3.88
C GLN A 71 -1.57 -24.00 -4.57
N GLU A 72 -2.79 -23.59 -4.28
CA GLU A 72 -3.34 -22.32 -4.78
C GLU A 72 -2.52 -21.14 -4.23
N ALA A 73 -2.18 -21.15 -2.94
CA ALA A 73 -1.27 -20.15 -2.35
C ALA A 73 0.10 -20.12 -3.06
N LEU A 74 0.64 -21.28 -3.45
CA LEU A 74 1.90 -21.36 -4.18
C LEU A 74 1.81 -20.73 -5.58
N ILE A 75 0.73 -20.99 -6.31
CA ILE A 75 0.52 -20.42 -7.65
C ILE A 75 0.32 -18.91 -7.55
N LEU A 76 -0.53 -18.47 -6.61
CA LEU A 76 -0.79 -17.06 -6.39
C LEU A 76 0.46 -16.30 -5.95
N GLU A 77 1.26 -16.84 -5.01
CA GLU A 77 2.53 -16.25 -4.59
C GLU A 77 3.43 -15.97 -5.79
N LYS A 78 3.61 -16.96 -6.67
CA LYS A 78 4.43 -16.83 -7.87
C LYS A 78 3.90 -15.72 -8.79
N ASN A 79 2.59 -15.71 -9.05
CA ASN A 79 1.96 -14.68 -9.89
C ASN A 79 2.13 -13.27 -9.31
N LEU A 80 2.02 -13.11 -7.99
CA LEU A 80 2.18 -11.83 -7.32
C LEU A 80 3.65 -11.37 -7.27
N ILE A 81 4.60 -12.31 -7.15
CA ILE A 81 6.04 -12.01 -7.29
C ILE A 81 6.35 -11.54 -8.71
N GLU A 82 5.80 -12.20 -9.74
CA GLU A 82 5.95 -11.79 -11.13
C GLU A 82 5.26 -10.44 -11.41
N LYS A 83 4.12 -10.16 -10.76
CA LYS A 83 3.41 -8.88 -10.91
C LYS A 83 4.17 -7.70 -10.28
N TYR A 84 4.67 -7.88 -9.05
CA TYR A 84 5.21 -6.78 -8.25
C TYR A 84 6.74 -6.69 -8.23
N HIS A 85 7.45 -7.73 -8.65
CA HIS A 85 8.92 -7.84 -8.60
C HIS A 85 9.52 -7.31 -7.28
N PRO A 86 9.16 -7.88 -6.12
CA PRO A 86 9.51 -7.31 -4.83
C PRO A 86 11.02 -7.38 -4.56
N PRO A 87 11.64 -6.32 -4.01
CA PRO A 87 13.09 -6.26 -3.79
C PRO A 87 13.61 -7.40 -2.90
N PHE A 88 12.82 -7.83 -1.91
CA PHE A 88 13.23 -8.90 -0.99
C PHE A 88 12.91 -10.32 -1.50
N ASN A 89 12.16 -10.48 -2.60
CA ASN A 89 11.98 -11.76 -3.28
C ASN A 89 13.07 -12.03 -4.35
N ILE A 90 13.68 -10.98 -4.91
CA ILE A 90 14.70 -11.06 -5.97
C ILE A 90 15.99 -11.75 -5.49
N LEU A 91 16.30 -11.73 -4.19
CA LEU A 91 17.43 -12.46 -3.62
C LEU A 91 17.20 -13.98 -3.45
N LEU A 92 16.05 -14.49 -3.92
CA LEU A 92 15.65 -15.91 -3.90
C LEU A 92 15.20 -16.40 -5.30
N ILE A 93 15.76 -15.83 -6.38
CA ILE A 93 15.46 -16.30 -7.74
C ILE A 93 16.11 -17.66 -7.96
N ASP A 94 15.34 -18.74 -7.72
CA ASP A 94 15.45 -19.95 -8.52
C ASP A 94 14.40 -19.78 -9.63
N ASP A 95 14.85 -19.30 -10.80
CA ASP A 95 14.05 -18.96 -11.99
C ASP A 95 13.47 -20.22 -12.66
N LYS A 96 12.57 -20.93 -11.98
CA LYS A 96 11.87 -22.08 -12.53
C LYS A 96 10.39 -21.78 -12.61
N ARG A 97 9.96 -21.21 -13.74
CA ARG A 97 8.57 -21.28 -14.19
C ARG A 97 8.09 -22.74 -14.11
N TYR A 98 6.98 -23.00 -13.39
CA TYR A 98 6.42 -24.34 -13.29
C TYR A 98 5.92 -24.78 -14.67
N PRO A 99 6.34 -25.95 -15.17
CA PRO A 99 5.89 -26.41 -16.48
C PRO A 99 4.39 -26.75 -16.42
N TYR A 100 3.73 -26.56 -17.56
CA TYR A 100 2.43 -27.11 -17.89
C TYR A 100 2.62 -28.19 -18.96
N LEU A 101 1.78 -29.21 -18.96
CA LEU A 101 1.68 -30.16 -20.07
C LEU A 101 0.82 -29.52 -21.15
N LYS A 102 1.46 -29.01 -22.20
CA LYS A 102 0.81 -28.57 -23.42
C LYS A 102 0.51 -29.77 -24.29
N ILE A 103 -0.72 -29.84 -24.79
CA ILE A 103 -1.23 -30.83 -25.73
C ILE A 103 -1.80 -30.06 -26.90
N TRP A 104 -1.44 -30.41 -28.12
CA TRP A 104 -2.00 -29.73 -29.28
C TRP A 104 -1.96 -30.58 -30.54
N VAL A 105 -2.78 -30.19 -31.51
CA VAL A 105 -2.85 -30.81 -32.83
C VAL A 105 -2.47 -29.81 -33.90
N GLU A 106 -1.50 -30.17 -34.74
CA GLU A 106 -1.18 -29.45 -35.99
C GLU A 106 -1.36 -30.41 -37.17
N ASN A 107 -0.34 -31.23 -37.48
CA ASN A 107 -0.43 -32.35 -38.43
C ASN A 107 -0.52 -33.71 -37.72
N LYS A 108 -0.16 -33.72 -36.43
CA LYS A 108 -0.20 -34.85 -35.51
C LYS A 108 -0.38 -34.34 -34.09
N LEU A 109 -0.83 -35.20 -33.20
CA LEU A 109 -0.89 -34.91 -31.76
C LEU A 109 0.52 -34.74 -31.19
N LYS A 110 0.69 -33.77 -30.29
CA LYS A 110 1.97 -33.45 -29.65
C LYS A 110 1.76 -33.18 -28.16
N PHE A 111 2.76 -33.54 -27.37
CA PHE A 111 2.84 -33.28 -25.93
C PHE A 111 4.16 -32.56 -25.63
N LYS A 112 4.13 -31.57 -24.73
CA LYS A 112 5.36 -30.88 -24.30
C LYS A 112 5.17 -30.26 -22.92
N LEU A 113 6.23 -30.26 -22.11
CA LEU A 113 6.30 -29.39 -20.96
C LEU A 113 6.63 -27.96 -21.42
N GLU A 114 5.67 -27.06 -21.26
CA GLU A 114 5.80 -25.66 -21.64
C GLU A 114 5.74 -24.78 -20.38
N ARG A 115 6.70 -23.86 -20.28
CA ARG A 115 6.79 -22.94 -19.13
C ARG A 115 6.23 -21.56 -19.44
N ASN A 116 6.00 -21.28 -20.72
CA ASN A 116 5.51 -20.01 -21.24
C ASN A 116 4.12 -20.24 -21.84
N LEU A 117 3.08 -19.84 -21.12
CA LEU A 117 1.71 -19.91 -21.63
C LEU A 117 1.52 -18.83 -22.71
N LEU A 118 1.52 -19.23 -23.97
CA LEU A 118 1.12 -18.35 -25.07
C LEU A 118 -0.42 -18.31 -25.09
N LYS A 119 -1.01 -17.11 -24.93
CA LYS A 119 -2.45 -16.87 -25.20
C LYS A 119 -2.71 -17.17 -26.68
N LEU A 120 -3.16 -18.37 -26.99
CA LEU A 120 -3.72 -18.70 -28.30
C LEU A 120 -5.21 -19.00 -28.10
N LYS A 121 -6.07 -18.21 -28.75
CA LYS A 121 -7.52 -18.48 -28.88
C LYS A 121 -7.74 -19.61 -29.89
N ASP A 122 -7.18 -20.78 -29.62
CA ASP A 122 -7.25 -21.92 -30.53
C ASP A 122 -7.70 -23.17 -29.77
N ASP A 123 -8.84 -23.73 -30.18
CA ASP A 123 -9.43 -24.94 -29.60
C ASP A 123 -8.59 -26.20 -29.86
N SER A 124 -7.57 -26.11 -30.72
CA SER A 124 -6.60 -27.18 -30.99
C SER A 124 -5.50 -27.31 -29.92
N VAL A 125 -5.48 -26.45 -28.90
CA VAL A 125 -4.47 -26.44 -27.83
C VAL A 125 -5.11 -26.61 -26.45
N PHE A 126 -4.55 -27.49 -25.63
CA PHE A 126 -4.94 -27.72 -24.25
C PHE A 126 -3.72 -27.69 -23.32
N TYR A 127 -3.86 -27.07 -22.15
CA TYR A 127 -2.81 -27.01 -21.14
C TYR A 127 -3.29 -27.68 -19.85
N PHE A 128 -2.50 -28.61 -19.33
CA PHE A 128 -2.77 -29.35 -18.09
C PHE A 128 -1.66 -29.07 -17.07
N GLY A 129 -1.98 -28.59 -15.88
CA GLY A 129 -1.01 -28.13 -14.88
C GLY A 129 -1.52 -26.93 -14.06
N PRO A 130 -0.65 -26.19 -13.34
CA PRO A 130 0.81 -26.26 -13.32
C PRO A 130 1.36 -27.47 -12.54
N PHE A 131 2.60 -27.88 -12.83
CA PHE A 131 3.33 -28.91 -12.08
C PHE A 131 4.35 -28.31 -11.10
N PRO A 132 4.04 -28.20 -9.79
CA PRO A 132 4.98 -27.80 -8.74
C PRO A 132 6.30 -28.58 -8.70
N SER A 133 7.34 -27.96 -8.13
CA SER A 133 8.61 -28.61 -7.77
C SER A 133 8.35 -29.88 -6.93
N GLY A 134 8.78 -31.04 -7.42
CA GLY A 134 8.62 -32.34 -6.74
C GLY A 134 7.52 -33.24 -7.31
N LEU A 135 6.74 -32.77 -8.29
CA LEU A 135 5.89 -33.61 -9.14
C LEU A 135 6.66 -33.98 -10.42
N ASN A 136 6.74 -35.28 -10.73
CA ASN A 136 7.54 -35.79 -11.84
C ASN A 136 6.80 -35.64 -13.19
N ALA A 137 6.60 -34.38 -13.61
CA ALA A 137 5.81 -34.02 -14.79
C ALA A 137 6.35 -34.65 -16.09
N SER A 138 7.67 -34.85 -16.19
CA SER A 138 8.33 -35.50 -17.33
C SER A 138 7.86 -36.93 -17.53
N ASN A 139 7.63 -37.69 -16.46
CA ASN A 139 7.17 -39.06 -16.57
C ASN A 139 5.71 -39.14 -17.04
N LEU A 140 4.87 -38.18 -16.65
CA LEU A 140 3.51 -38.10 -17.18
C LEU A 140 3.53 -37.82 -18.68
N VAL A 141 4.39 -36.92 -19.17
CA VAL A 141 4.52 -36.65 -20.61
C VAL A 141 4.91 -37.92 -21.38
N LYS A 142 5.91 -38.65 -20.89
CA LYS A 142 6.35 -39.92 -21.51
C LYS A 142 5.22 -40.93 -21.61
N ILE A 143 4.45 -41.11 -20.54
CA ILE A 143 3.30 -42.02 -20.55
C ILE A 143 2.22 -41.53 -21.52
N MET A 144 1.90 -40.22 -21.53
CA MET A 144 0.93 -39.67 -22.49
C MET A 144 1.38 -39.87 -23.95
N GLU A 145 2.66 -39.65 -24.26
CA GLU A 145 3.19 -39.94 -25.59
C GLU A 145 3.05 -41.42 -25.93
N ARG A 146 3.39 -42.31 -25.01
CA ARG A 146 3.31 -43.76 -25.20
C ARG A 146 1.89 -44.24 -25.46
N GLU A 147 0.92 -43.75 -24.70
CA GLU A 147 -0.47 -44.20 -24.80
C GLU A 147 -1.20 -43.62 -26.04
N PHE A 148 -0.81 -42.42 -26.49
CA PHE A 148 -1.54 -41.73 -27.57
C PHE A 148 -0.82 -41.68 -28.92
N LEU A 149 0.50 -41.88 -28.96
CA LEU A 149 1.30 -41.83 -30.20
C LEU A 149 1.79 -43.21 -30.66
N TYR A 150 1.63 -44.26 -29.86
CA TYR A 150 2.12 -45.61 -30.16
C TYR A 150 1.00 -46.64 -30.02
N GLU A 151 1.08 -47.68 -30.85
CA GLU A 151 0.20 -48.84 -30.81
C GLU A 151 1.07 -50.10 -30.91
N ASN A 152 0.89 -51.06 -29.99
CA ASN A 152 1.75 -52.25 -29.88
C ASN A 152 3.27 -51.93 -29.82
N GLY A 153 3.63 -50.79 -29.24
CA GLY A 153 5.03 -50.34 -29.12
C GLY A 153 5.61 -49.72 -30.40
N LEU A 154 4.83 -49.57 -31.47
CA LEU A 154 5.25 -48.92 -32.72
C LEU A 154 4.58 -47.55 -32.89
N PRO A 155 5.29 -46.54 -33.42
CA PRO A 155 4.73 -45.22 -33.63
C PRO A 155 3.62 -45.26 -34.69
N ILE A 156 2.49 -44.63 -34.39
CA ILE A 156 1.37 -44.52 -35.32
C ILE A 156 1.77 -43.60 -36.48
N LYS A 157 1.70 -44.11 -37.71
CA LYS A 157 2.07 -43.38 -38.95
C LYS A 157 0.89 -43.27 -39.90
N ASN A 158 0.96 -42.30 -40.82
CA ASN A 158 0.04 -42.13 -41.97
C ASN A 158 -1.45 -41.98 -41.60
N LYS A 159 -1.76 -41.24 -40.54
CA LYS A 159 -3.13 -40.89 -40.14
C LYS A 159 -3.46 -39.45 -40.52
N ASN A 160 -4.75 -39.20 -40.80
CA ASN A 160 -5.26 -37.88 -41.15
C ASN A 160 -5.43 -36.99 -39.91
N ILE A 161 -5.75 -35.71 -40.14
CA ILE A 161 -5.96 -34.74 -39.08
C ILE A 161 -7.13 -35.12 -38.15
N ASN A 162 -8.20 -35.69 -38.70
CA ASN A 162 -9.39 -36.09 -37.94
C ASN A 162 -9.06 -37.14 -36.87
N TYR A 163 -8.25 -38.15 -37.22
CA TYR A 163 -7.76 -39.15 -36.26
C TYR A 163 -6.99 -38.51 -35.10
N TRP A 164 -6.13 -37.52 -35.39
CA TRP A 164 -5.37 -36.83 -34.35
C TRP A 164 -6.23 -35.90 -33.50
N SER A 165 -7.26 -35.30 -34.08
CA SER A 165 -8.27 -34.52 -33.35
C SER A 165 -9.11 -35.39 -32.41
N GLU A 166 -9.44 -36.63 -32.81
CA GLU A 166 -10.09 -37.61 -31.94
C GLU A 166 -9.16 -38.02 -30.78
N LYS A 167 -7.90 -38.35 -31.08
CA LYS A 167 -6.88 -38.67 -30.06
C LYS A 167 -6.60 -37.51 -29.11
N PHE A 168 -6.64 -36.27 -29.60
CA PHE A 168 -6.55 -35.06 -28.78
C PHE A 168 -7.73 -34.93 -27.82
N THR A 169 -8.94 -35.16 -28.32
CA THR A 169 -10.16 -35.13 -27.49
C THR A 169 -10.09 -36.20 -26.41
N GLU A 170 -9.68 -37.42 -26.76
CA GLU A 170 -9.45 -38.52 -25.82
C GLU A 170 -8.39 -38.15 -24.76
N ALA A 171 -7.24 -37.61 -25.18
CA ALA A 171 -6.17 -37.14 -24.29
C ALA A 171 -6.64 -36.05 -23.32
N LYS A 172 -7.45 -35.09 -23.82
CA LYS A 172 -8.07 -34.04 -23.01
C LYS A 172 -9.04 -34.66 -21.99
N THR A 173 -9.89 -35.60 -22.41
CA THR A 173 -10.85 -36.27 -21.52
C THR A 173 -10.18 -37.05 -20.40
N VAL A 174 -9.09 -37.77 -20.66
CA VAL A 174 -8.38 -38.53 -19.62
C VAL A 174 -7.66 -37.61 -18.63
N LEU A 175 -7.26 -36.39 -19.03
CA LEU A 175 -6.58 -35.43 -18.18
C LEU A 175 -7.52 -34.47 -17.42
N ASN A 176 -8.70 -34.12 -17.96
CA ASN A 176 -9.68 -33.26 -17.26
C ASN A 176 -10.38 -33.97 -16.07
N LEU A 177 -10.26 -35.29 -16.00
CA LEU A 177 -10.51 -36.19 -14.86
C LEU A 177 -11.88 -36.14 -14.16
N LYS A 178 -12.73 -37.09 -14.56
CA LYS A 178 -13.49 -37.98 -13.64
C LYS A 178 -13.14 -39.47 -13.79
N ASN A 179 -12.15 -39.84 -14.60
CA ASN A 179 -12.00 -41.23 -15.03
C ASN A 179 -10.96 -42.01 -14.20
N SER A 180 -11.42 -42.63 -13.10
CA SER A 180 -10.67 -43.68 -12.38
C SER A 180 -10.22 -44.82 -13.31
N ARG A 181 -10.93 -45.00 -14.44
CA ARG A 181 -10.60 -45.97 -15.49
C ARG A 181 -9.18 -45.83 -16.03
N PHE A 182 -8.71 -44.62 -16.34
CA PHE A 182 -7.38 -44.44 -16.92
C PHE A 182 -6.28 -44.75 -15.90
N VAL A 183 -6.45 -44.31 -14.65
CA VAL A 183 -5.54 -44.68 -13.56
C VAL A 183 -5.52 -46.19 -13.33
N ASN A 184 -6.68 -46.85 -13.40
CA ASN A 184 -6.77 -48.31 -13.28
C ASN A 184 -6.11 -49.02 -14.46
N GLU A 185 -6.27 -48.51 -15.68
CA GLU A 185 -5.61 -49.04 -16.88
C GLU A 185 -4.09 -48.94 -16.78
N LEU A 186 -3.56 -47.76 -16.40
CA LEU A 186 -2.13 -47.59 -16.15
C LEU A 186 -1.65 -48.51 -15.01
N THR A 187 -2.49 -48.77 -14.01
CA THR A 187 -2.17 -49.70 -12.92
C THR A 187 -2.08 -51.14 -13.43
N SER A 188 -2.97 -51.57 -14.33
CA SER A 188 -2.85 -52.89 -14.99
C SER A 188 -1.56 -52.98 -15.80
N LYS A 189 -1.29 -51.99 -16.66
CA LYS A 189 -0.07 -51.92 -17.48
C LYS A 189 1.22 -51.90 -16.63
N MET A 190 1.19 -51.26 -15.46
CA MET A 190 2.26 -51.30 -14.47
C MET A 190 2.52 -52.72 -13.96
N HIS A 191 1.46 -53.47 -13.63
CA HIS A 191 1.57 -54.85 -13.17
C HIS A 191 2.03 -55.79 -14.28
N GLU A 192 1.51 -55.65 -15.50
CA GLU A 192 1.96 -56.40 -16.68
C GLU A 192 3.44 -56.18 -16.97
N ALA A 193 3.90 -54.92 -16.94
CA ALA A 193 5.31 -54.57 -17.11
C ALA A 193 6.20 -55.21 -16.03
N ALA A 194 5.73 -55.25 -14.78
CA ALA A 194 6.44 -55.92 -13.69
C ALA A 194 6.48 -57.45 -13.86
N GLN A 195 5.42 -58.07 -14.39
CA GLN A 195 5.37 -59.52 -14.66
C GLN A 195 6.37 -59.94 -15.74
N ILE A 196 6.60 -59.09 -16.74
CA ILE A 196 7.62 -59.32 -17.79
C ILE A 196 9.01 -58.78 -17.40
N TRP A 197 9.25 -58.49 -16.11
CA TRP A 197 10.53 -58.01 -15.57
C TRP A 197 11.01 -56.67 -16.13
N ASN A 198 10.11 -55.88 -16.72
CA ASN A 198 10.41 -54.52 -17.19
C ASN A 198 10.14 -53.49 -16.08
N PHE A 199 11.05 -53.47 -15.10
CA PHE A 199 10.91 -52.63 -13.90
C PHE A 199 11.03 -51.13 -14.17
N GLU A 200 11.78 -50.73 -15.21
CA GLU A 200 11.88 -49.33 -15.62
C GLU A 200 10.51 -48.81 -16.08
N LEU A 201 9.84 -49.57 -16.95
CA LEU A 201 8.51 -49.24 -17.43
C LEU A 201 7.46 -49.27 -16.30
N ALA A 202 7.52 -50.27 -15.42
CA ALA A 202 6.64 -50.32 -14.25
C ALA A 202 6.83 -49.09 -13.35
N ASN A 203 8.07 -48.62 -13.16
CA ASN A 203 8.37 -47.43 -12.37
C ASN A 203 7.89 -46.13 -13.05
N ASP A 204 7.97 -46.04 -14.37
CA ASP A 204 7.41 -44.93 -15.14
C ASP A 204 5.89 -44.84 -14.99
N TYR A 205 5.17 -45.97 -15.13
CA TYR A 205 3.73 -46.04 -14.87
C TYR A 205 3.40 -45.67 -13.41
N LYS A 206 4.12 -46.22 -12.43
CA LYS A 206 3.94 -45.88 -11.01
C LYS A 206 4.10 -44.38 -10.74
N SER A 207 5.10 -43.76 -11.37
CA SER A 207 5.38 -42.32 -11.25
C SER A 207 4.29 -41.46 -11.87
N ALA A 208 3.78 -41.84 -13.03
CA ALA A 208 2.66 -41.17 -13.69
C ALA A 208 1.37 -41.30 -12.86
N ILE A 209 1.04 -42.50 -12.37
CA ILE A 209 -0.10 -42.75 -11.48
C ILE A 209 -0.02 -41.89 -10.22
N THR A 210 1.16 -41.83 -9.59
CA THR A 210 1.37 -41.02 -8.38
C THR A 210 1.18 -39.53 -8.67
N THR A 211 1.65 -39.06 -9.81
CA THR A 211 1.48 -37.67 -10.25
C THR A 211 0.01 -37.35 -10.50
N LEU A 212 -0.72 -38.20 -11.24
CA LEU A 212 -2.15 -38.05 -11.51
C LEU A 212 -2.99 -38.10 -10.22
N LYS A 213 -2.69 -39.01 -9.29
CA LYS A 213 -3.38 -39.10 -7.99
C LYS A 213 -3.14 -37.86 -7.13
N LYS A 214 -1.90 -37.37 -7.04
CA LYS A 214 -1.58 -36.14 -6.30
C LYS A 214 -2.27 -34.92 -6.89
N MET A 215 -2.39 -34.84 -8.22
CA MET A 215 -3.16 -33.77 -8.88
C MET A 215 -4.66 -33.89 -8.63
N ARG A 216 -5.18 -35.11 -8.43
CA ARG A 216 -6.60 -35.36 -8.10
C ARG A 216 -6.95 -35.02 -6.64
N ASP A 217 -6.06 -35.32 -5.70
CA ASP A 217 -6.30 -35.11 -4.26
C ASP A 217 -6.26 -33.60 -3.89
N SER A 218 -5.64 -32.78 -4.72
CA SER A 218 -5.67 -31.32 -4.66
C SER A 218 -6.59 -30.78 -5.76
N GLN A 219 -7.89 -30.70 -5.49
CA GLN A 219 -8.86 -30.06 -6.38
C GLN A 219 -8.51 -28.57 -6.60
N ILE A 220 -7.60 -28.33 -7.52
CA ILE A 220 -7.63 -27.22 -8.45
C ILE A 220 -8.19 -27.86 -9.72
N VAL A 221 -9.17 -27.24 -10.37
CA VAL A 221 -9.89 -27.75 -11.55
C VAL A 221 -11.12 -28.61 -11.22
N GLU A 222 -12.16 -27.95 -10.69
CA GLU A 222 -13.50 -28.05 -11.29
C GLU A 222 -14.03 -26.63 -11.54
N LEU A 223 -13.18 -25.76 -12.10
CA LEU A 223 -13.63 -24.71 -13.01
C LEU A 223 -13.48 -25.27 -14.42
N GLU A 224 -14.20 -26.37 -14.68
CA GLU A 224 -14.37 -26.90 -16.03
C GLU A 224 -15.26 -25.92 -16.79
N THR A 225 -14.60 -24.93 -17.38
CA THR A 225 -14.83 -24.30 -18.68
C THR A 225 -13.78 -23.19 -18.76
N GLN A 226 -13.36 -22.82 -19.97
CA GLN A 226 -12.43 -21.73 -20.26
C GLN A 226 -13.04 -20.36 -19.90
N LYS A 227 -13.55 -20.20 -18.67
CA LYS A 227 -14.33 -19.06 -18.22
C LYS A 227 -13.55 -18.26 -17.20
N ASN A 228 -13.31 -17.00 -17.52
CA ASN A 228 -12.91 -15.96 -16.61
C ASN A 228 -14.08 -15.69 -15.67
N ILE A 229 -13.87 -15.82 -14.36
CA ILE A 229 -14.91 -15.50 -13.37
C ILE A 229 -14.40 -14.46 -12.40
N ASP A 230 -15.28 -13.56 -12.02
CA ASP A 230 -15.04 -12.58 -10.96
C ASP A 230 -16.00 -12.90 -9.82
N VAL A 231 -15.44 -13.12 -8.64
CA VAL A 231 -16.22 -13.52 -7.45
C VAL A 231 -16.32 -12.33 -6.52
N PHE A 232 -17.55 -11.86 -6.32
CA PHE A 232 -17.84 -10.67 -5.53
C PHE A 232 -18.36 -11.08 -4.15
N ALA A 233 -17.91 -10.33 -3.14
CA ALA A 233 -18.53 -10.30 -1.83
C ALA A 233 -18.65 -8.83 -1.43
N PHE A 234 -19.80 -8.44 -0.91
CA PHE A 234 -19.98 -7.10 -0.38
C PHE A 234 -20.70 -7.11 0.97
N LYS A 235 -20.53 -6.03 1.72
CA LYS A 235 -21.18 -5.83 3.02
C LYS A 235 -21.54 -4.37 3.17
N VAL A 236 -22.78 -4.12 3.56
CA VAL A 236 -23.29 -2.77 3.81
C VAL A 236 -23.24 -2.49 5.31
N THR A 237 -22.51 -1.45 5.73
CA THR A 237 -22.43 -1.01 7.14
C THR A 237 -22.02 0.46 7.18
N ASP A 238 -22.57 1.24 8.11
CA ASP A 238 -22.21 2.65 8.35
C ASP A 238 -22.26 3.55 7.10
N ASN A 239 -23.35 3.46 6.33
CA ASN A 239 -23.54 4.20 5.07
C ASN A 239 -22.45 3.95 4.00
N LYS A 240 -21.77 2.80 4.09
CA LYS A 240 -20.73 2.37 3.16
C LYS A 240 -21.00 0.96 2.67
N ILE A 241 -20.54 0.68 1.46
CA ILE A 241 -20.51 -0.66 0.88
C ILE A 241 -19.06 -1.05 0.71
N TYR A 242 -18.67 -2.13 1.38
CA TYR A 242 -17.34 -2.72 1.30
C TYR A 242 -17.38 -3.88 0.34
N ILE A 243 -16.63 -3.80 -0.75
CA ILE A 243 -16.67 -4.75 -1.86
C ILE A 243 -15.31 -5.40 -2.00
N THR A 244 -15.27 -6.73 -2.01
CA THR A 244 -14.09 -7.50 -2.41
C THR A 244 -14.38 -8.25 -3.69
N VAL A 245 -13.42 -8.24 -4.61
CA VAL A 245 -13.46 -9.00 -5.86
C VAL A 245 -12.28 -9.95 -5.92
N LEU A 246 -12.53 -11.23 -6.19
CA LEU A 246 -11.49 -12.22 -6.51
C LEU A 246 -11.51 -12.52 -8.01
N PHE A 247 -10.37 -12.32 -8.67
CA PHE A 247 -10.23 -12.52 -10.11
C PHE A 247 -9.69 -13.92 -10.39
N TYR A 248 -10.56 -14.81 -10.87
CA TYR A 248 -10.16 -16.13 -11.33
C TYR A 248 -10.10 -16.16 -12.85
N ARG A 249 -8.97 -16.61 -13.39
CA ARG A 249 -8.80 -16.82 -14.83
C ARG A 249 -8.30 -18.24 -15.05
N TYR A 250 -8.97 -18.99 -15.91
CA TYR A 250 -8.66 -20.41 -16.17
C TYR A 250 -8.55 -21.25 -14.89
N GLY A 251 -9.39 -20.96 -13.90
CA GLY A 251 -9.39 -21.68 -12.62
C GLY A 251 -8.33 -21.25 -11.59
N ILE A 252 -7.52 -20.24 -11.91
CA ILE A 252 -6.44 -19.75 -11.05
C ILE A 252 -6.82 -18.37 -10.50
N LEU A 253 -6.73 -18.20 -9.18
CA LEU A 253 -6.79 -16.89 -8.54
C LEU A 253 -5.57 -16.06 -8.96
N LEU A 254 -5.81 -14.96 -9.67
CA LEU A 254 -4.74 -14.06 -10.13
C LEU A 254 -4.55 -12.88 -9.21
N ASN A 255 -5.66 -12.29 -8.76
CA ASN A 255 -5.64 -11.05 -8.01
C ASN A 255 -6.88 -10.94 -7.12
N LYS A 256 -6.86 -9.94 -6.24
CA LYS A 256 -7.97 -9.48 -5.43
C LYS A 256 -7.99 -7.95 -5.46
N GLU A 257 -9.16 -7.37 -5.46
CA GLU A 257 -9.38 -5.95 -5.19
C GLU A 257 -10.35 -5.75 -4.03
N PHE A 258 -10.21 -4.61 -3.36
CA PHE A 258 -11.05 -4.22 -2.24
C PHE A 258 -11.35 -2.72 -2.34
N ASP A 259 -12.64 -2.41 -2.39
CA ASP A 259 -13.15 -1.07 -2.58
C ASP A 259 -14.16 -0.72 -1.48
N VAL A 260 -14.23 0.57 -1.18
CA VAL A 260 -15.19 1.13 -0.22
C VAL A 260 -15.91 2.27 -0.91
N ILE A 261 -17.21 2.13 -1.10
CA ILE A 261 -18.06 3.18 -1.68
C ILE A 261 -19.00 3.74 -0.62
N GLU A 262 -19.22 5.05 -0.64
CA GLU A 262 -20.22 5.71 0.19
C GLU A 262 -21.58 5.65 -0.49
N ILE A 263 -22.62 5.38 0.28
CA ILE A 263 -23.99 5.34 -0.22
C ILE A 263 -24.48 6.79 -0.31
N ILE A 264 -24.79 7.25 -1.52
CA ILE A 264 -25.22 8.62 -1.80
C ILE A 264 -26.69 8.64 -2.17
N THR A 265 -27.12 7.71 -3.04
CA THR A 265 -28.50 7.67 -3.54
C THR A 265 -29.24 6.47 -2.99
N SER A 266 -28.77 5.25 -3.30
CA SER A 266 -29.35 4.00 -2.82
C SER A 266 -28.35 2.87 -3.05
N ILE A 267 -28.43 1.81 -2.24
CA ILE A 267 -27.53 0.66 -2.35
C ILE A 267 -27.51 0.10 -3.77
N ASN A 268 -28.68 -0.13 -4.38
CA ASN A 268 -28.78 -0.73 -5.71
C ASN A 268 -28.18 0.18 -6.79
N SER A 269 -28.52 1.46 -6.78
CA SER A 269 -28.00 2.42 -7.78
C SER A 269 -26.50 2.65 -7.64
N ASP A 270 -25.99 2.73 -6.40
CA ASP A 270 -24.56 2.96 -6.15
C ASP A 270 -23.74 1.71 -6.50
N LEU A 271 -24.28 0.51 -6.23
CA LEU A 271 -23.72 -0.74 -6.73
C LEU A 271 -23.71 -0.76 -8.26
N GLN A 272 -24.82 -0.42 -8.92
CA GLN A 272 -24.88 -0.41 -10.38
C GLN A 272 -23.80 0.48 -10.99
N ASN A 273 -23.68 1.71 -10.51
CA ASN A 273 -22.65 2.65 -10.96
C ASN A 273 -21.23 2.12 -10.70
N TYR A 274 -20.99 1.53 -9.52
CA TYR A 274 -19.72 0.88 -9.23
C TYR A 274 -19.39 -0.23 -10.24
N PHE A 275 -20.34 -1.11 -10.56
CA PHE A 275 -20.12 -2.21 -11.51
C PHE A 275 -19.85 -1.73 -12.94
N GLU A 276 -20.57 -0.70 -13.40
CA GLU A 276 -20.32 -0.09 -14.71
C GLU A 276 -18.91 0.51 -14.78
N GLN A 277 -18.49 1.27 -13.75
CA GLN A 277 -17.14 1.82 -13.68
C GLN A 277 -16.07 0.74 -13.55
N PHE A 278 -16.36 -0.31 -12.78
CA PHE A 278 -15.45 -1.42 -12.55
C PHE A 278 -15.10 -2.13 -13.86
N TYR A 279 -16.10 -2.51 -14.67
CA TYR A 279 -15.85 -3.19 -15.95
C TYR A 279 -15.44 -2.26 -17.09
N ASN A 280 -15.57 -0.93 -16.94
CA ASN A 280 -14.92 0.02 -17.86
C ASN A 280 -13.38 0.03 -17.68
N ASN A 281 -12.90 -0.25 -16.46
CA ASN A 281 -11.48 -0.23 -16.14
C ASN A 281 -10.83 -1.64 -16.13
N HIS A 282 -11.62 -2.70 -16.21
CA HIS A 282 -11.17 -4.09 -16.13
C HIS A 282 -11.60 -4.94 -17.33
N GLU A 283 -10.84 -6.01 -17.62
CA GLU A 283 -11.30 -7.03 -18.56
C GLU A 283 -12.58 -7.69 -18.03
N THR A 284 -13.59 -7.82 -18.89
CA THR A 284 -14.85 -8.47 -18.53
C THR A 284 -14.65 -9.96 -18.23
N CYS A 285 -15.55 -10.50 -17.40
CA CYS A 285 -15.60 -11.91 -17.08
C CYS A 285 -16.72 -12.63 -17.84
N ASP A 286 -16.58 -13.95 -17.98
CA ASP A 286 -17.63 -14.80 -18.54
C ASP A 286 -18.77 -15.02 -17.56
N SER A 287 -18.53 -14.94 -16.26
CA SER A 287 -19.56 -15.01 -15.22
C SER A 287 -19.12 -14.30 -13.94
N ALA A 288 -19.96 -13.41 -13.42
CA ALA A 288 -19.80 -12.83 -12.09
C ALA A 288 -20.52 -13.70 -11.05
N ILE A 289 -19.85 -14.00 -9.95
CA ILE A 289 -20.35 -14.91 -8.91
C ILE A 289 -20.64 -14.13 -7.63
N PHE A 290 -21.83 -14.30 -7.08
CA PHE A 290 -22.28 -13.64 -5.85
C PHE A 290 -22.93 -14.63 -4.88
N ASN A 291 -23.12 -14.24 -3.62
CA ASN A 291 -23.89 -15.06 -2.70
C ASN A 291 -25.37 -15.05 -3.11
N SER A 292 -26.04 -16.20 -3.02
CA SER A 292 -27.49 -16.29 -3.18
C SER A 292 -28.29 -15.41 -2.22
N LYS A 293 -27.73 -15.01 -1.06
CA LYS A 293 -28.40 -14.10 -0.12
C LYS A 293 -28.51 -12.67 -0.67
N ASP A 294 -27.71 -12.33 -1.67
CA ASP A 294 -27.59 -10.98 -2.22
C ASP A 294 -28.38 -10.81 -3.54
N GLU A 295 -29.12 -11.85 -3.96
CA GLU A 295 -29.84 -11.90 -5.25
C GLU A 295 -30.84 -10.74 -5.41
N GLU A 296 -31.59 -10.39 -4.37
CA GLU A 296 -32.57 -9.28 -4.42
C GLU A 296 -31.90 -7.90 -4.60
N LEU A 297 -30.71 -7.71 -4.03
CA LEU A 297 -29.94 -6.46 -4.12
C LEU A 297 -29.29 -6.25 -5.49
N ILE A 298 -29.00 -7.33 -6.20
CA ILE A 298 -28.22 -7.34 -7.45
C ILE A 298 -29.10 -7.62 -8.68
N ASN A 299 -30.40 -7.79 -8.50
CA ASN A 299 -31.32 -8.17 -9.58
C ASN A 299 -31.19 -7.26 -10.82
N ASP A 300 -31.06 -5.94 -10.62
CA ASP A 300 -30.91 -4.98 -11.71
C ASP A 300 -29.62 -5.18 -12.53
N LEU A 301 -28.54 -5.65 -11.89
CA LEU A 301 -27.27 -5.95 -12.55
C LEU A 301 -27.35 -7.18 -13.46
N MET A 302 -28.30 -8.09 -13.22
CA MET A 302 -28.49 -9.30 -14.04
C MET A 302 -28.93 -8.97 -15.47
N LEU A 303 -29.44 -7.76 -15.71
CA LEU A 303 -29.79 -7.28 -17.05
C LEU A 303 -28.56 -7.01 -17.93
N PHE A 304 -27.41 -6.72 -17.30
CA PHE A 304 -26.20 -6.28 -17.98
C PHE A 304 -25.07 -7.31 -17.92
N PHE A 305 -25.05 -8.15 -16.89
CA PHE A 305 -23.95 -9.07 -16.63
C PHE A 305 -24.45 -10.51 -16.46
N ASN A 306 -23.63 -11.47 -16.88
CA ASN A 306 -23.90 -12.88 -16.64
C ASN A 306 -23.59 -13.24 -15.18
N ILE A 307 -24.61 -13.20 -14.33
CA ILE A 307 -24.48 -13.40 -12.88
C ILE A 307 -24.90 -14.82 -12.46
N LYS A 308 -24.17 -15.41 -11.51
CA LYS A 308 -24.51 -16.71 -10.91
C LYS A 308 -24.52 -16.66 -9.39
N PHE A 309 -25.48 -17.38 -8.82
CA PHE A 309 -25.68 -17.52 -7.37
C PHE A 309 -25.51 -19.00 -6.95
N PRO A 310 -24.26 -19.48 -6.79
CA PRO A 310 -24.02 -20.88 -6.43
C PRO A 310 -24.54 -21.18 -5.03
N LYS A 311 -25.29 -22.28 -4.88
CA LYS A 311 -25.80 -22.77 -3.59
C LYS A 311 -24.98 -23.93 -3.01
N LYS A 312 -24.22 -24.65 -3.85
CA LYS A 312 -23.38 -25.80 -3.49
C LYS A 312 -22.23 -25.99 -4.49
N GLY A 313 -21.23 -26.78 -4.10
CA GLY A 313 -20.07 -27.11 -4.92
C GLY A 313 -19.00 -26.03 -4.92
N ILE A 314 -18.00 -26.17 -5.79
CA ILE A 314 -16.78 -25.35 -5.77
C ILE A 314 -17.03 -23.84 -5.93
N LEU A 315 -17.98 -23.43 -6.77
CA LEU A 315 -18.32 -22.01 -6.91
C LEU A 315 -18.87 -21.41 -5.62
N LYS A 316 -19.60 -22.21 -4.82
CA LYS A 316 -20.06 -21.78 -3.50
C LYS A 316 -18.90 -21.68 -2.53
N GLU A 317 -17.99 -22.66 -2.53
CA GLU A 317 -16.80 -22.62 -1.66
C GLU A 317 -15.90 -21.41 -1.95
N ILE A 318 -15.69 -21.05 -3.22
CA ILE A 318 -14.93 -19.85 -3.60
C ILE A 318 -15.68 -18.57 -3.22
N GLN A 319 -17.01 -18.57 -3.32
CA GLN A 319 -17.84 -17.45 -2.88
C GLN A 319 -17.73 -17.26 -1.35
N ASP A 320 -17.78 -18.34 -0.56
CA ASP A 320 -17.56 -18.31 0.89
C ASP A 320 -16.15 -17.81 1.25
N LEU A 321 -15.14 -18.22 0.47
CA LEU A 321 -13.77 -17.70 0.60
C LEU A 321 -13.71 -16.18 0.35
N CYS A 322 -14.45 -15.69 -0.65
CA CYS A 322 -14.55 -14.26 -0.95
C CYS A 322 -15.20 -13.48 0.19
N GLU A 323 -16.25 -14.01 0.84
CA GLU A 323 -16.85 -13.38 2.02
C GLU A 323 -15.89 -13.33 3.19
N ALA A 324 -15.20 -14.44 3.48
CA ALA A 324 -14.20 -14.48 4.53
C ALA A 324 -13.06 -13.46 4.26
N GLN A 325 -12.67 -13.32 3.00
CA GLN A 325 -11.69 -12.32 2.57
C GLN A 325 -12.21 -10.90 2.75
N ASN A 326 -13.49 -10.63 2.42
CA ASN A 326 -14.10 -9.32 2.59
C ASN A 326 -14.15 -8.91 4.06
N GLU A 327 -14.54 -9.81 4.97
CA GLU A 327 -14.53 -9.54 6.41
C GLU A 327 -13.14 -9.18 6.95
N ILE A 328 -12.08 -9.81 6.42
CA ILE A 328 -10.69 -9.45 6.77
C ILE A 328 -10.35 -8.05 6.26
N ASN A 329 -10.67 -7.75 5.01
CA ASN A 329 -10.37 -6.46 4.41
C ASN A 329 -11.13 -5.32 5.12
N ILE A 330 -12.39 -5.54 5.51
CA ILE A 330 -13.20 -4.58 6.27
C ILE A 330 -12.57 -4.30 7.62
N LYS A 331 -12.25 -5.35 8.39
CA LYS A 331 -11.59 -5.18 9.70
C LYS A 331 -10.27 -4.42 9.56
N ASP A 332 -9.46 -4.76 8.55
CA ASP A 332 -8.21 -4.07 8.30
C ASP A 332 -8.42 -2.60 7.93
N ASN A 333 -9.41 -2.30 7.09
CA ASN A 333 -9.76 -0.95 6.67
C ASN A 333 -10.26 -0.09 7.85
N VAL A 334 -11.20 -0.61 8.65
CA VAL A 334 -11.70 0.07 9.85
C VAL A 334 -10.54 0.37 10.81
N LEU A 335 -9.65 -0.60 11.05
CA LEU A 335 -8.46 -0.40 11.88
C LEU A 335 -7.44 0.58 11.28
N LYS A 336 -7.42 0.80 9.97
CA LYS A 336 -6.60 1.84 9.33
C LYS A 336 -7.26 3.22 9.48
N VAL A 337 -8.57 3.31 9.25
CA VAL A 337 -9.35 4.57 9.33
C VAL A 337 -9.43 5.10 10.76
N ASP A 338 -9.78 4.27 11.74
CA ASP A 338 -9.85 4.64 13.16
C ASP A 338 -8.51 5.16 13.71
N ASN A 339 -7.45 4.70 13.08
CA ASN A 339 -6.08 4.86 13.52
C ASN A 339 -5.33 5.89 12.65
N SER A 340 -6.03 6.48 11.69
CA SER A 340 -5.54 7.55 10.83
C SER A 340 -5.13 8.76 11.69
N ARG A 341 -4.17 9.54 11.20
CA ARG A 341 -3.72 10.77 11.87
C ARG A 341 -4.89 11.73 12.09
N GLU A 342 -5.81 11.79 11.13
CA GLU A 342 -6.99 12.63 11.19
C GLU A 342 -7.94 12.20 12.31
N THR A 343 -8.27 10.91 12.42
CA THR A 343 -9.12 10.39 13.50
C THR A 343 -8.49 10.61 14.88
N LYS A 344 -7.17 10.40 15.01
CA LYS A 344 -6.44 10.70 16.25
C LYS A 344 -6.46 12.19 16.60
N HIS A 345 -6.31 13.07 15.62
CA HIS A 345 -6.42 14.51 15.82
C HIS A 345 -7.85 14.92 16.19
N LEU A 346 -8.89 14.32 15.61
CA LEU A 346 -10.29 14.58 15.99
C LEU A 346 -10.56 14.16 17.43
N GLN A 347 -10.16 12.95 17.83
CA GLN A 347 -10.28 12.47 19.21
C GLN A 347 -9.55 13.40 20.19
N ALA A 348 -8.33 13.81 19.84
CA ALA A 348 -7.56 14.80 20.60
C ALA A 348 -8.30 16.14 20.72
N PHE A 349 -8.87 16.65 19.63
CA PHE A 349 -9.60 17.91 19.61
C PHE A 349 -10.86 17.85 20.50
N PHE A 350 -11.59 16.74 20.48
CA PHE A 350 -12.72 16.50 21.39
C PHE A 350 -12.29 16.39 22.86
N GLU A 351 -11.17 15.73 23.15
CA GLU A 351 -10.60 15.67 24.50
C GLU A 351 -10.21 17.06 24.99
N LEU A 352 -9.56 17.87 24.14
CA LEU A 352 -9.19 19.26 24.47
C LEU A 352 -10.42 20.09 24.84
N LYS A 353 -11.49 19.97 24.06
CA LYS A 353 -12.79 20.63 24.35
C LYS A 353 -13.31 20.25 25.74
N LYS A 354 -13.24 18.95 26.09
CA LYS A 354 -13.72 18.44 27.37
C LYS A 354 -12.85 18.92 28.54
N ILE A 355 -11.53 18.92 28.38
CA ILE A 355 -10.57 19.37 29.40
C ILE A 355 -10.74 20.86 29.72
N LEU A 356 -11.00 21.68 28.70
CA LEU A 356 -11.18 23.12 28.86
C LEU A 356 -12.61 23.50 29.26
N GLU A 357 -13.51 22.52 29.40
CA GLU A 357 -14.93 22.71 29.73
C GLU A 357 -15.65 23.70 28.79
N LEU A 358 -15.21 23.77 27.53
CA LEU A 358 -15.76 24.71 26.55
C LEU A 358 -16.99 24.13 25.84
N PRO A 359 -18.10 24.88 25.72
CA PRO A 359 -19.32 24.39 25.08
C PRO A 359 -19.11 24.09 23.60
N LYS A 360 -18.21 24.82 22.95
CA LYS A 360 -17.87 24.70 21.53
C LYS A 360 -16.46 25.20 21.27
N ILE A 361 -15.73 24.49 20.41
CA ILE A 361 -14.48 24.96 19.80
C ILE A 361 -14.61 24.64 18.32
N GLN A 362 -14.59 25.65 17.46
CA GLN A 362 -14.55 25.51 16.01
C GLN A 362 -13.18 25.88 15.46
N ASN A 363 -12.52 26.91 16.00
CA ASN A 363 -11.29 27.42 15.42
C ASN A 363 -10.16 27.51 16.45
N LEU A 364 -8.94 27.22 16.03
CA LEU A 364 -7.73 27.47 16.81
C LEU A 364 -6.95 28.61 16.15
N ILE A 365 -6.64 29.64 16.93
CA ILE A 365 -5.79 30.77 16.52
C ILE A 365 -4.49 30.67 17.31
N VAL A 366 -3.42 30.27 16.63
CA VAL A 366 -2.18 29.80 17.26
C VAL A 366 -1.09 30.83 17.03
N PHE A 367 -0.47 31.30 18.11
CA PHE A 367 0.54 32.35 18.13
C PHE A 367 1.90 31.80 18.53
N ASP A 368 2.94 32.19 17.81
CA ASP A 368 4.34 31.94 18.15
C ASP A 368 5.18 33.18 17.81
N ASN A 369 6.28 33.37 18.53
CA ASN A 369 7.27 34.39 18.21
C ASN A 369 8.64 33.74 18.05
N SER A 370 9.32 34.07 16.96
CA SER A 370 10.67 33.58 16.71
C SER A 370 11.67 34.73 16.75
N THR A 371 12.65 34.60 17.66
CA THR A 371 13.81 35.48 17.80
C THR A 371 15.08 34.68 17.60
N LEU A 372 15.59 34.67 16.37
CA LEU A 372 16.91 34.12 16.07
C LEU A 372 17.96 35.21 16.26
N GLN A 373 19.06 34.89 16.95
CA GLN A 373 20.23 35.77 17.03
C GLN A 373 20.65 36.18 15.60
N ASN A 374 20.79 37.48 15.37
CA ASN A 374 21.08 38.13 14.08
C ASN A 374 19.93 38.32 13.08
N PHE A 375 18.69 37.98 13.44
CA PHE A 375 17.54 38.20 12.57
C PHE A 375 16.44 39.07 13.19
N GLU A 376 15.67 39.73 12.33
CA GLU A 376 14.52 40.54 12.73
C GLU A 376 13.46 39.67 13.44
N PRO A 377 12.97 40.09 14.63
CA PRO A 377 11.94 39.36 15.37
C PRO A 377 10.64 39.29 14.58
N VAL A 378 10.06 38.10 14.47
CA VAL A 378 8.81 37.87 13.73
C VAL A 378 7.80 37.15 14.61
N GLY A 379 6.62 37.74 14.73
CA GLY A 379 5.42 37.07 15.23
C GLY A 379 4.71 36.30 14.13
N ALA A 380 4.29 35.08 14.41
CA ALA A 380 3.57 34.22 13.48
C ALA A 380 2.22 33.84 14.07
N VAL A 381 1.20 33.83 13.21
CA VAL A 381 -0.16 33.38 13.53
C VAL A 381 -0.60 32.36 12.51
N VAL A 382 -1.02 31.20 13.02
CA VAL A 382 -1.56 30.08 12.24
C VAL A 382 -3.00 29.86 12.64
N TYR A 383 -3.84 29.50 11.67
CA TYR A 383 -5.28 29.31 11.89
C TYR A 383 -5.68 27.88 11.54
N PHE A 384 -6.48 27.26 12.40
CA PHE A 384 -7.13 25.97 12.15
C PHE A 384 -8.65 26.12 12.22
N ASN A 385 -9.36 25.45 11.31
CA ASN A 385 -10.79 25.15 11.42
C ASN A 385 -10.92 23.67 11.79
N GLY A 386 -11.36 23.41 13.02
CA GLY A 386 -11.25 22.11 13.67
C GLY A 386 -9.79 21.68 13.76
N ILE A 387 -9.46 20.58 13.07
CA ILE A 387 -8.11 20.02 12.99
C ILE A 387 -7.36 20.39 11.70
N GLN A 388 -8.04 21.07 10.77
CA GLN A 388 -7.48 21.42 9.46
C GLN A 388 -6.87 22.82 9.47
N SER A 389 -5.63 22.94 9.03
CA SER A 389 -4.95 24.22 8.92
C SER A 389 -5.44 25.03 7.71
N VAL A 390 -5.84 26.28 7.91
CA VAL A 390 -6.32 27.17 6.85
C VAL A 390 -5.23 28.17 6.48
N LYS A 391 -4.38 27.79 5.52
CA LYS A 391 -3.17 28.55 5.13
C LYS A 391 -3.45 29.97 4.64
N SER A 392 -4.61 30.22 4.03
CA SER A 392 -5.02 31.57 3.58
C SER A 392 -5.13 32.58 4.74
N ASN A 393 -5.35 32.09 5.96
CA ASN A 393 -5.56 32.92 7.14
C ASN A 393 -4.29 33.09 7.98
N TYR A 394 -3.16 32.53 7.53
CA TYR A 394 -1.89 32.67 8.24
C TYR A 394 -1.38 34.11 8.12
N LYS A 395 -0.81 34.65 9.21
CA LYS A 395 -0.28 36.01 9.26
C LYS A 395 1.10 36.05 9.89
N LYS A 396 1.95 36.96 9.40
CA LYS A 396 3.25 37.27 10.00
C LYS A 396 3.34 38.76 10.29
N PHE A 397 3.97 39.08 11.41
CA PHE A 397 4.18 40.45 11.85
C PHE A 397 5.66 40.66 12.11
N ASN A 398 6.26 41.56 11.34
CA ASN A 398 7.64 41.99 11.57
C ASN A 398 7.68 42.98 12.74
N HIS A 399 8.56 42.74 13.71
CA HIS A 399 8.74 43.55 14.92
C HIS A 399 10.10 44.24 15.00
N SER A 400 10.88 44.26 13.91
CA SER A 400 12.23 44.82 13.87
C SER A 400 12.34 46.29 14.28
N ASN A 401 11.32 47.09 13.95
CA ASN A 401 11.27 48.51 14.31
C ASN A 401 11.02 48.78 15.81
N TYR A 402 10.80 47.75 16.62
CA TYR A 402 10.48 47.86 18.05
C TYR A 402 11.65 47.43 18.96
N LEU A 403 12.86 47.27 18.40
CA LEU A 403 14.08 46.94 19.14
C LEU A 403 14.75 48.19 19.74
N THR A 404 14.61 48.40 21.05
CA THR A 404 15.64 49.12 21.83
C THR A 404 16.68 48.11 22.30
N LYS A 405 17.94 48.33 21.92
CA LYS A 405 19.06 47.36 21.89
C LYS A 405 19.45 46.63 23.20
N ASN A 406 18.74 46.75 24.33
CA ASN A 406 19.24 46.26 25.62
C ASN A 406 18.27 45.55 26.58
N ASP A 407 17.01 45.24 26.21
CA ASP A 407 16.08 44.63 27.17
C ASP A 407 15.83 43.13 26.96
N ARG A 408 16.10 42.33 28.00
CA ARG A 408 15.72 40.90 28.10
C ARG A 408 14.20 40.66 28.08
N LYS A 409 13.38 41.71 27.96
CA LYS A 409 11.91 41.69 27.89
C LYS A 409 11.34 41.67 26.46
N ALA A 410 12.19 41.60 25.44
CA ALA A 410 11.80 41.68 24.03
C ALA A 410 10.81 40.58 23.58
N ASP A 411 11.05 39.30 23.94
CA ASP A 411 10.20 38.17 23.51
C ASP A 411 8.78 38.22 24.08
N ILE A 412 8.65 38.69 25.31
CA ILE A 412 7.39 38.88 26.03
C ILE A 412 6.59 40.00 25.35
N GLN A 413 7.24 41.13 25.04
CA GLN A 413 6.63 42.26 24.36
C GLN A 413 6.20 41.94 22.91
N TYR A 414 6.95 41.06 22.20
CA TYR A 414 6.54 40.61 20.87
C TYR A 414 5.21 39.86 20.89
N MET A 415 4.90 39.11 21.96
CA MET A 415 3.62 38.38 22.04
C MET A 415 2.46 39.36 22.13
N TYR A 416 2.58 40.35 23.01
CA TYR A 416 1.62 41.45 23.10
C TYR A 416 1.41 42.13 21.74
N LEU A 417 2.50 42.48 21.03
CA LEU A 417 2.42 43.14 19.73
C LEU A 417 1.77 42.26 18.65
N THR A 418 2.13 40.97 18.58
CA THR A 418 1.56 40.02 17.61
C THR A 418 0.06 39.88 17.82
N VAL A 419 -0.38 39.64 19.05
CA VAL A 419 -1.79 39.49 19.40
C VAL A 419 -2.57 40.78 19.11
N LYS A 420 -2.05 41.92 19.56
CA LYS A 420 -2.69 43.23 19.34
C LYS A 420 -2.84 43.55 17.86
N ARG A 421 -1.80 43.34 17.05
CA ARG A 421 -1.85 43.61 15.61
C ARG A 421 -2.77 42.67 14.86
N TYR A 422 -2.80 41.39 15.26
CA TYR A 422 -3.70 40.42 14.66
C TYR A 422 -5.17 40.79 14.90
N PHE A 423 -5.56 41.04 16.15
CA PHE A 423 -6.96 41.34 16.49
C PHE A 423 -7.38 42.78 16.18
N ALA A 424 -6.44 43.71 15.95
CA ALA A 424 -6.78 45.01 15.35
C ALA A 424 -7.27 44.89 13.89
N GLN A 425 -6.99 43.78 13.21
CA GLN A 425 -7.29 43.57 11.79
C GLN A 425 -8.25 42.40 11.53
N ASN A 426 -8.54 41.58 12.54
CA ASN A 426 -9.34 40.35 12.41
C ASN A 426 -10.34 40.27 13.55
N SER A 427 -11.55 39.81 13.24
CA SER A 427 -12.60 39.55 14.23
C SER A 427 -12.31 38.30 15.06
N PHE A 428 -12.81 38.26 16.29
CA PHE A 428 -12.74 37.12 17.20
C PHE A 428 -14.15 36.68 17.60
N ASN A 429 -14.44 35.39 17.54
CA ASN A 429 -15.69 34.81 18.00
C ASN A 429 -15.50 34.12 19.38
N PRO A 430 -15.92 34.75 20.49
CA PRO A 430 -15.69 34.23 21.83
C PRO A 430 -16.40 32.90 22.13
N GLU A 431 -17.44 32.53 21.37
CA GLU A 431 -18.20 31.29 21.58
C GLU A 431 -17.55 30.06 20.95
N SER A 432 -16.61 30.25 20.00
CA SER A 432 -16.10 29.14 19.19
C SER A 432 -14.61 29.22 18.85
N ASP A 433 -13.96 30.35 19.08
CA ASP A 433 -12.53 30.49 18.86
C ASP A 433 -11.75 30.20 20.15
N LEU A 434 -10.66 29.45 20.02
CA LEU A 434 -9.68 29.22 21.06
C LEU A 434 -8.33 29.82 20.64
N ILE A 435 -7.80 30.71 21.47
CA ILE A 435 -6.46 31.28 21.30
C ILE A 435 -5.44 30.33 21.94
N VAL A 436 -4.40 29.99 21.21
CA VAL A 436 -3.33 29.10 21.65
C VAL A 436 -2.00 29.83 21.57
N ILE A 437 -1.32 30.01 22.70
CA ILE A 437 -0.02 30.67 22.78
C ILE A 437 1.08 29.60 22.89
N ASP A 438 2.04 29.58 21.96
CA ASP A 438 3.22 28.70 22.04
C ASP A 438 4.30 29.29 22.96
N GLY A 439 4.03 29.28 24.27
CA GLY A 439 5.07 29.45 25.26
C GLY A 439 4.57 29.58 26.70
N ALA A 440 5.41 30.15 27.55
CA ALA A 440 5.23 30.13 29.00
C ALA A 440 4.21 31.16 29.51
N GLU A 441 3.97 31.12 30.82
CA GLU A 441 2.99 31.96 31.53
C GLU A 441 3.13 33.47 31.26
N GLU A 442 4.36 33.96 31.14
CA GLU A 442 4.65 35.37 30.83
C GLU A 442 4.06 35.80 29.47
N GLN A 443 4.08 34.93 28.47
CA GLN A 443 3.52 35.21 27.16
C GLN A 443 1.99 35.16 27.17
N LEU A 444 1.41 34.24 27.96
CA LEU A 444 -0.03 34.19 28.19
C LEU A 444 -0.53 35.49 28.84
N TYR A 445 0.20 36.01 29.84
CA TYR A 445 -0.11 37.27 30.50
C TYR A 445 -0.16 38.44 29.51
N GLU A 446 0.85 38.56 28.66
CA GLU A 446 0.92 39.62 27.64
C GLU A 446 -0.17 39.52 26.57
N ALA A 447 -0.48 38.30 26.12
CA ALA A 447 -1.58 38.06 25.19
C ALA A 447 -2.91 38.51 25.79
N LYS A 448 -3.18 38.16 27.06
CA LYS A 448 -4.37 38.63 27.79
C LYS A 448 -4.40 40.15 27.93
N ARG A 449 -3.26 40.79 28.18
CA ARG A 449 -3.16 42.26 28.25
C ARG A 449 -3.52 42.92 26.92
N ALA A 450 -3.01 42.38 25.80
CA ALA A 450 -3.33 42.86 24.46
C ALA A 450 -4.82 42.77 24.12
N LEU A 451 -5.46 41.64 24.46
CA LEU A 451 -6.91 41.43 24.23
C LEU A 451 -7.76 42.42 25.04
N LYS A 452 -7.43 42.62 26.33
CA LYS A 452 -8.14 43.58 27.19
C LYS A 452 -8.05 45.02 26.67
N GLU A 453 -6.89 45.46 26.20
CA GLU A 453 -6.73 46.80 25.62
C GLU A 453 -7.53 47.00 24.32
N LEU A 454 -7.82 45.92 23.60
CA LEU A 454 -8.70 45.94 22.42
C LEU A 454 -10.19 45.84 22.78
N ASN A 455 -10.54 45.92 24.06
CA ASN A 455 -11.90 45.72 24.58
C ASN A 455 -12.49 44.33 24.24
N ILE A 456 -11.64 43.31 24.07
CA ILE A 456 -12.08 41.91 23.93
C ILE A 456 -12.11 41.33 25.34
N GLU A 457 -13.26 41.42 26.00
CA GLU A 457 -13.41 41.01 27.41
C GLU A 457 -13.70 39.51 27.59
N LYS A 458 -14.33 38.87 26.60
CA LYS A 458 -14.62 37.44 26.58
C LYS A 458 -13.71 36.75 25.59
N PHE A 459 -12.90 35.81 26.06
CA PHE A 459 -12.03 35.00 25.20
C PHE A 459 -11.64 33.69 25.88
N ASN A 460 -11.47 32.64 25.07
CA ASN A 460 -10.88 31.39 25.49
C ASN A 460 -9.41 31.41 25.06
N ILE A 461 -8.50 31.26 26.01
CA ILE A 461 -7.06 31.29 25.75
C ILE A 461 -6.33 30.23 26.56
N ILE A 462 -5.37 29.56 25.92
CA ILE A 462 -4.48 28.60 26.56
C ILE A 462 -3.02 28.88 26.16
N SER A 463 -2.09 28.43 27.00
CA SER A 463 -0.66 28.42 26.71
C SER A 463 -0.10 27.00 26.71
N LEU A 464 0.81 26.70 25.79
CA LEU A 464 1.47 25.39 25.68
C LEU A 464 2.90 25.47 26.25
N VAL A 465 3.13 24.83 27.40
CA VAL A 465 4.41 24.90 28.12
C VAL A 465 5.35 23.77 27.70
N LYS A 466 6.55 24.14 27.24
CA LYS A 466 7.64 23.23 26.87
C LYS A 466 8.42 22.75 28.12
N ASN A 467 8.86 21.49 28.13
CA ASN A 467 9.76 20.93 29.15
C ASN A 467 11.23 21.27 28.84
N SER A 468 12.17 20.80 29.69
CA SER A 468 13.62 20.97 29.49
C SER A 468 14.18 20.32 28.22
N LYS A 469 13.40 19.50 27.52
CA LYS A 469 13.69 18.91 26.20
C LYS A 469 12.89 19.58 25.07
N HIS A 470 12.32 20.76 25.30
CA HIS A 470 11.48 21.52 24.37
C HIS A 470 10.16 20.85 23.93
N GLU A 471 9.64 19.87 24.68
CA GLU A 471 8.37 19.21 24.39
C GLU A 471 7.23 19.66 25.30
N THR A 472 6.01 19.78 24.78
CA THR A 472 4.84 20.18 25.57
C THR A 472 4.54 19.22 26.71
N LYS A 473 4.43 19.76 27.93
CA LYS A 473 4.20 19.00 29.17
C LYS A 473 2.90 19.38 29.88
N ALA A 474 2.45 20.62 29.69
CA ALA A 474 1.24 21.11 30.33
C ALA A 474 0.53 22.14 29.44
N ILE A 475 -0.79 22.19 29.58
CA ILE A 475 -1.63 23.29 29.12
C ILE A 475 -1.84 24.22 30.30
N ILE A 476 -1.63 25.51 30.11
CA ILE A 476 -2.05 26.54 31.08
C ILE A 476 -3.36 27.13 30.55
N ASN A 477 -4.43 27.06 31.33
CA ASN A 477 -5.72 27.66 30.96
C ASN A 477 -5.76 29.17 31.24
N SER A 478 -6.91 29.80 30.98
CA SER A 478 -7.11 31.24 31.23
C SER A 478 -6.89 31.66 32.68
N ASP A 479 -7.03 30.76 33.65
CA ASP A 479 -6.89 31.02 35.09
C ASP A 479 -5.52 30.59 35.64
N TYR A 480 -4.56 30.35 34.74
CA TYR A 480 -3.20 29.90 35.09
C TYR A 480 -3.15 28.51 35.74
N ILE A 481 -4.21 27.71 35.59
CA ILE A 481 -4.24 26.33 36.07
C ILE A 481 -3.49 25.44 35.09
N HIS A 482 -2.56 24.65 35.62
CA HIS A 482 -1.80 23.67 34.86
C HIS A 482 -2.57 22.36 34.72
N VAL A 483 -2.95 22.03 33.48
CA VAL A 483 -3.45 20.71 33.12
C VAL A 483 -2.28 19.89 32.60
N ASN A 484 -2.00 18.77 33.25
CA ASN A 484 -0.87 17.87 32.96
C ASN A 484 -1.31 16.42 32.69
N LYS A 485 -2.60 16.14 32.73
CA LYS A 485 -3.18 14.81 32.49
C LYS A 485 -4.05 14.84 31.23
N PHE A 486 -3.49 14.38 30.12
CA PHE A 486 -4.17 14.21 28.84
C PHE A 486 -3.57 13.03 28.06
N SER A 487 -4.30 12.53 27.07
CA SER A 487 -3.88 11.39 26.26
C SER A 487 -2.66 11.70 25.38
N SER A 488 -1.98 10.64 24.92
CA SER A 488 -0.90 10.75 23.94
C SER A 488 -1.38 11.33 22.60
N ASN A 489 -2.63 11.10 22.22
CA ASN A 489 -3.22 11.67 21.01
C ASN A 489 -3.34 13.18 21.13
N LEU A 490 -3.84 13.69 22.27
CA LEU A 490 -3.91 15.12 22.53
C LEU A 490 -2.52 15.76 22.58
N LEU A 491 -1.56 15.13 23.26
CA LEU A 491 -0.19 15.61 23.26
C LEU A 491 0.39 15.72 21.84
N ASN A 492 0.20 14.70 20.99
CA ASN A 492 0.69 14.70 19.62
C ASN A 492 -0.01 15.75 18.73
N PHE A 493 -1.32 15.96 18.93
CA PHE A 493 -2.05 17.00 18.23
C PHE A 493 -1.55 18.40 18.60
N LEU A 494 -1.33 18.68 19.89
CA LEU A 494 -0.77 19.95 20.35
C LEU A 494 0.64 20.19 19.81
N ARG A 495 1.48 19.13 19.78
CA ARG A 495 2.82 19.18 19.15
C ARG A 495 2.73 19.50 17.66
N TYR A 496 1.75 18.94 16.95
CA TYR A 496 1.51 19.26 15.54
C TYR A 496 1.13 20.74 15.35
N VAL A 497 0.21 21.25 16.19
CA VAL A 497 -0.21 22.65 16.18
C VAL A 497 0.99 23.59 16.42
N GLN A 498 1.84 23.28 17.39
CA GLN A 498 3.07 24.05 17.68
C GLN A 498 4.09 23.97 16.54
N PHE A 499 4.32 22.77 16.01
CA PHE A 499 5.23 22.60 14.88
C PHE A 499 4.78 23.41 13.67
N GLU A 500 3.47 23.48 13.40
CA GLU A 500 2.95 24.23 12.26
C GLU A 500 3.19 25.74 12.40
N VAL A 501 2.96 26.31 13.59
CA VAL A 501 3.22 27.74 13.86
C VAL A 501 4.71 28.07 13.89
N ASP A 502 5.55 27.24 14.52
CA ASP A 502 7.01 27.40 14.56
C ASP A 502 7.62 27.26 13.16
N ARG A 503 7.20 26.26 12.38
CA ARG A 503 7.59 26.12 10.97
C ARG A 503 7.19 27.37 10.20
N PHE A 504 5.97 27.86 10.40
CA PHE A 504 5.51 29.05 9.71
C PHE A 504 6.35 30.27 10.11
N ALA A 505 6.67 30.49 11.39
CA ALA A 505 7.59 31.54 11.82
C ALA A 505 8.96 31.41 11.10
N LYS A 506 9.55 30.21 11.15
CA LYS A 506 10.89 29.93 10.58
C LYS A 506 11.00 30.01 9.07
N THR A 507 9.90 29.82 8.32
CA THR A 507 9.92 29.98 6.85
C THR A 507 10.32 31.40 6.40
N HIS A 508 10.17 32.41 7.25
CA HIS A 508 10.65 33.77 6.95
C HIS A 508 12.19 33.82 6.86
N PHE A 509 12.90 33.06 7.70
CA PHE A 509 14.37 33.02 7.71
C PHE A 509 14.93 32.19 6.55
N ARG A 510 14.23 31.11 6.11
CA ARG A 510 14.70 30.25 5.00
C ARG A 510 14.82 30.98 3.65
N LYS A 511 13.92 31.92 3.33
CA LYS A 511 13.98 32.68 2.06
C LYS A 511 15.17 33.64 1.96
N ARG A 512 15.63 34.21 3.10
CA ARG A 512 16.85 35.04 3.17
C ARG A 512 18.12 34.19 3.37
N HIS A 513 18.03 33.05 4.05
CA HIS A 513 19.17 32.14 4.19
C HIS A 513 19.63 31.57 2.85
N LEU A 514 18.70 31.08 2.01
CA LEU A 514 19.02 30.61 0.65
C LEU A 514 19.75 31.69 -0.16
N THR A 515 19.36 32.96 -0.05
CA THR A 515 20.02 34.04 -0.79
C THR A 515 21.41 34.43 -0.25
N SER A 516 21.75 34.04 0.98
CA SER A 516 23.03 34.32 1.65
C SER A 516 24.01 33.14 1.64
N THR A 517 23.52 31.90 1.48
CA THR A 517 24.35 30.70 1.47
C THR A 517 25.10 30.53 0.15
N LEU A 518 26.24 29.84 0.21
CA LEU A 518 27.06 29.48 -0.96
C LEU A 518 26.22 28.80 -2.07
N GLU A 519 25.18 28.05 -1.68
CA GLU A 519 24.17 27.43 -2.54
C GLU A 519 23.33 28.46 -3.33
N GLY A 520 22.74 29.48 -2.72
CA GLY A 520 21.96 30.46 -3.49
C GLY A 520 22.79 31.53 -4.19
N ARG A 521 24.08 31.65 -3.89
CA ARG A 521 25.01 32.45 -4.71
C ARG A 521 25.26 31.78 -6.06
N ILE A 522 25.32 30.45 -6.14
CA ILE A 522 25.63 29.75 -7.40
C ILE A 522 24.45 29.80 -8.38
N SER A 523 23.22 29.66 -7.85
CA SER A 523 21.99 29.68 -8.65
C SER A 523 21.63 31.06 -9.21
N LYS A 524 22.27 32.14 -8.71
CA LYS A 524 22.15 33.50 -9.28
C LYS A 524 23.06 33.73 -10.48
N ILE A 525 24.06 32.88 -10.73
CA ILE A 525 24.95 33.04 -11.87
C ILE A 525 24.13 32.79 -13.14
N LYS A 526 24.02 33.82 -13.98
CA LYS A 526 23.32 33.72 -15.27
C LYS A 526 23.97 32.63 -16.13
N GLY A 527 23.28 31.51 -16.30
CA GLY A 527 23.77 30.33 -17.03
C GLY A 527 24.04 29.10 -16.16
N VAL A 528 23.97 29.19 -14.83
CA VAL A 528 23.95 28.02 -13.93
C VAL A 528 22.50 27.62 -13.67
N GLY A 529 22.04 26.55 -14.33
CA GLY A 529 20.76 25.91 -14.04
C GLY A 529 20.92 24.67 -13.13
N PRO A 530 19.81 24.03 -12.70
CA PRO A 530 19.83 22.91 -11.76
C PRO A 530 20.69 21.72 -12.21
N ALA A 531 20.75 21.46 -13.52
CA ALA A 531 21.57 20.39 -14.09
C ALA A 531 23.07 20.67 -14.01
N ILE A 532 23.49 21.93 -14.17
CA ILE A 532 24.89 22.34 -14.06
C ILE A 532 25.32 22.36 -12.59
N GLU A 533 24.45 22.86 -11.71
CA GLU A 533 24.69 22.86 -10.27
C GLU A 533 24.89 21.45 -9.73
N LYS A 534 24.03 20.50 -10.12
CA LYS A 534 24.19 19.09 -9.75
C LYS A 534 25.53 18.52 -10.21
N ARG A 535 25.94 18.77 -11.46
CA ARG A 535 27.23 18.29 -12.01
C ARG A 535 28.43 18.88 -11.28
N LEU A 536 28.37 20.14 -10.87
CA LEU A 536 29.42 20.77 -10.07
C LEU A 536 29.51 20.12 -8.68
N LEU A 537 28.36 19.84 -8.03
CA LEU A 537 28.33 19.16 -6.73
C LEU A 537 28.79 17.70 -6.80
N GLU A 538 28.43 16.96 -7.85
CA GLU A 538 28.87 15.58 -8.05
C GLU A 538 30.40 15.48 -8.16
N HIS A 539 31.07 16.50 -8.73
CA HIS A 539 32.52 16.50 -8.89
C HIS A 539 33.27 17.09 -7.70
N PHE A 540 32.81 18.22 -7.15
CA PHE A 540 33.50 18.96 -6.10
C PHE A 540 32.99 18.66 -4.68
N GLY A 541 31.86 17.96 -4.56
CA GLY A 541 31.22 17.53 -3.31
C GLY A 541 30.51 18.64 -2.54
N THR A 542 31.17 19.78 -2.33
CA THR A 542 30.64 20.91 -1.55
C THR A 542 30.71 22.22 -2.32
N TYR A 543 29.80 23.16 -2.04
CA TYR A 543 29.83 24.50 -2.63
C TYR A 543 31.14 25.24 -2.31
N SER A 544 31.70 25.07 -1.11
CA SER A 544 32.98 25.68 -0.74
C SER A 544 34.12 25.21 -1.67
N ASN A 545 34.15 23.93 -2.02
CA ASN A 545 35.13 23.39 -2.96
C ASN A 545 34.92 23.94 -4.37
N ILE A 546 33.68 24.13 -4.82
CA ILE A 546 33.37 24.74 -6.13
C ILE A 546 33.94 26.17 -6.21
N TYR A 547 33.77 27.00 -5.18
CA TYR A 547 34.30 28.37 -5.19
C TYR A 547 35.82 28.45 -5.02
N ASN A 548 36.45 27.40 -4.48
CA ASN A 548 37.90 27.34 -4.26
C ASN A 548 38.66 26.55 -5.34
N ALA A 549 37.96 25.91 -6.26
CA ALA A 549 38.57 25.14 -7.34
C ALA A 549 39.33 26.06 -8.32
N PRO A 550 40.51 25.63 -8.83
CA PRO A 550 41.23 26.36 -9.86
C PRO A 550 40.42 26.46 -11.15
N LEU A 551 40.61 27.55 -11.90
CA LEU A 551 39.84 27.85 -13.11
C LEU A 551 39.88 26.70 -14.12
N GLU A 552 41.04 26.04 -14.25
CA GLU A 552 41.25 24.88 -15.13
C GLU A 552 40.36 23.70 -14.77
N GLU A 553 40.08 23.49 -13.48
CA GLU A 553 39.27 22.39 -12.99
C GLU A 553 37.77 22.67 -13.15
N LEU A 554 37.36 23.92 -12.90
CA LEU A 554 35.99 24.38 -13.21
C LEU A 554 35.68 24.26 -14.71
N CYS A 555 36.66 24.58 -15.57
CA CYS A 555 36.51 24.49 -17.03
C CYS A 555 36.28 23.05 -17.54
N LYS A 556 36.58 22.01 -16.74
CA LYS A 556 36.26 20.62 -17.10
C LYS A 556 34.76 20.33 -17.08
N ILE A 557 33.99 21.12 -16.31
CA ILE A 557 32.55 20.87 -16.10
C ILE A 557 31.71 21.92 -16.81
N VAL A 558 32.16 23.19 -16.80
CA VAL A 558 31.41 24.32 -17.33
C VAL A 558 32.25 25.15 -18.31
N PRO A 559 31.63 25.88 -19.26
CA PRO A 559 32.36 26.75 -20.17
C PRO A 559 33.20 27.81 -19.41
N GLN A 560 34.33 28.22 -19.99
CA GLN A 560 35.28 29.16 -19.37
C GLN A 560 34.62 30.46 -18.86
N LYS A 561 33.66 31.00 -19.61
CA LYS A 561 32.91 32.20 -19.21
C LYS A 561 32.12 32.01 -17.90
N LEU A 562 31.59 30.81 -17.68
CA LEU A 562 30.84 30.45 -16.47
C LEU A 562 31.80 30.16 -15.31
N ALA A 563 32.91 29.47 -15.57
CA ALA A 563 33.97 29.23 -14.59
C ALA A 563 34.53 30.53 -14.01
N ILE A 564 34.80 31.53 -14.85
CA ILE A 564 35.22 32.88 -14.42
C ILE A 564 34.15 33.54 -13.55
N SER A 565 32.86 33.39 -13.90
CA SER A 565 31.75 33.97 -13.13
C SER A 565 31.59 33.33 -11.76
N ILE A 566 31.83 32.01 -11.66
CA ILE A 566 31.83 31.27 -10.38
C ILE A 566 32.98 31.76 -9.49
N GLN A 567 34.18 31.96 -10.05
CA GLN A 567 35.35 32.40 -9.29
C GLN A 567 35.19 33.83 -8.76
N LYS A 568 34.61 34.75 -9.53
CA LYS A 568 34.39 36.15 -9.12
C LYS A 568 33.53 36.34 -7.87
N ILE A 569 32.64 35.39 -7.57
CA ILE A 569 31.80 35.43 -6.35
C ILE A 569 32.62 35.28 -5.07
N LYS A 570 33.84 34.73 -5.17
CA LYS A 570 34.79 34.65 -4.05
C LYS A 570 35.33 36.03 -3.66
N ASP A 571 35.50 36.93 -4.62
CA ASP A 571 36.14 38.23 -4.45
C ASP A 571 35.16 39.32 -3.94
N GLU A 572 33.86 39.01 -3.81
CA GLU A 572 32.82 39.90 -3.28
C GLU A 572 32.59 39.76 -1.75
N ASN A 573 33.55 39.17 -1.02
CA ASN A 573 33.49 39.03 0.45
C ASN A 573 34.28 40.12 1.18
#